data_AF-A0A7V4Q5G1-F1
#
_entry.id   AF-A0A7V4Q5G1-F1
#
_cell.length_a   1.000
_cell.length_b   1.000
_cell.length_c   1.000
_cell.angle_alpha   90.00
_cell.angle_beta   90.00
_cell.angle_gamma   90.00
#
_symmetry.space_group_name_H-M   'P 1'
#
loop_
_entity.id
_entity.type
_entity.pdbx_description
1 polymer ?
#
loop_
_entity_poly.entity_id
_entity_poly.type
_entity_poly.pdbx_seq_one_letter_code
_entity_poly.pdbx_strand_id
1 'polypeptide(L)'
;MIRLLYNLVLFLLLPGVVAYHYYRSKSRGRRSALPERFGALPEADLALIRGERVIWVHAVSVGETIASFPLLKGLRARYPQHRLVLSNVTETGRSVALKSELADLCIYLPFDYGFAVKALLRKVKPELIVLMETELWPNFISAAAGMRIPVLLANGRISDRSFRRYLRFSWFFRPILRQLSALCMQTGDDAARIEAIGAAGSSVHVTGNMKYDVPLVRATPERVAALKGEYGIPGDAFVFTAASTHQGEDEPVIAAYQELVSAGGRQILILAPRHPERAP
;
A
#
# COMPACT_ATOMS: atom_id res chain seq x y z
N MET A 1 -14.08 -6.73 26.99
CA MET A 1 -14.62 -8.03 26.55
C MET A 1 -14.29 -8.35 25.08
N ILE A 2 -14.63 -7.49 24.13
CA ILE A 2 -14.50 -7.82 22.69
C ILE A 2 -13.05 -7.89 22.20
N ARG A 3 -12.20 -6.97 22.66
CA ARG A 3 -10.76 -7.02 22.37
C ARG A 3 -10.10 -8.28 22.94
N LEU A 4 -10.66 -8.85 24.01
CA LEU A 4 -10.23 -10.14 24.56
C LEU A 4 -10.63 -11.28 23.62
N LEU A 5 -11.85 -11.26 23.06
CA LEU A 5 -12.27 -12.24 22.04
C LEU A 5 -11.40 -12.16 20.79
N TYR A 6 -11.13 -10.96 20.27
CA TYR A 6 -10.19 -10.75 19.17
C TYR A 6 -8.81 -11.35 19.48
N ASN A 7 -8.27 -11.07 20.67
CA ASN A 7 -6.98 -11.60 21.10
C ASN A 7 -7.00 -13.12 21.31
N LEU A 8 -8.10 -13.68 21.79
CA LEU A 8 -8.28 -15.13 21.96
C LEU A 8 -8.26 -15.82 20.60
N VAL A 9 -8.99 -15.28 19.61
CA VAL A 9 -8.97 -15.80 18.24
C VAL A 9 -7.55 -15.73 17.65
N LEU A 10 -6.87 -14.58 17.78
CA LEU A 10 -5.48 -14.46 17.34
C LEU A 10 -4.58 -15.50 18.03
N PHE A 11 -4.70 -15.65 19.34
CA PHE A 11 -3.90 -16.61 20.11
C PHE A 11 -4.12 -18.05 19.66
N LEU A 12 -5.37 -18.46 19.40
CA LEU A 12 -5.70 -19.78 18.88
C LEU A 12 -5.16 -20.01 17.46
N LEU A 13 -5.08 -18.95 16.63
CA LEU A 13 -4.51 -19.02 15.28
C LEU A 13 -2.98 -19.01 15.26
N LEU A 14 -2.33 -18.57 16.34
CA LEU A 14 -0.87 -18.39 16.41
C LEU A 14 -0.06 -19.62 15.96
N PRO A 15 -0.34 -20.85 16.43
CA PRO A 15 0.43 -22.03 15.99
C PRO A 15 0.34 -22.25 14.47
N GLY A 16 -0.85 -22.09 13.90
CA GLY A 16 -1.09 -22.24 12.46
C GLY A 16 -0.40 -21.15 11.64
N VAL A 17 -0.44 -19.89 12.09
CA VAL A 17 0.26 -18.76 11.45
C VAL A 17 1.77 -19.00 11.45
N VAL A 18 2.34 -19.40 12.58
CA VAL A 18 3.78 -19.69 12.69
C VAL A 18 4.17 -20.86 11.78
N ALA A 19 3.42 -21.96 11.82
CA ALA A 19 3.67 -23.14 10.99
C ALA A 19 3.60 -22.81 9.48
N TYR A 20 2.57 -22.07 9.06
CA TYR A 20 2.39 -21.64 7.67
C TYR A 20 3.56 -20.78 7.18
N HIS A 21 3.96 -19.77 7.96
CA HIS A 21 5.06 -18.89 7.57
C HIS A 21 6.42 -19.59 7.61
N TYR A 22 6.63 -20.51 8.55
CA TYR A 22 7.83 -21.34 8.58
C TYR A 22 7.92 -22.26 7.36
N TYR A 23 6.83 -22.97 7.02
CA TYR A 23 6.74 -23.79 5.82
C TYR A 23 7.02 -22.99 4.55
N ARG A 24 6.38 -21.82 4.41
CA ARG A 24 6.55 -20.94 3.24
C ARG A 24 7.97 -20.37 3.12
N SER A 25 8.60 -20.06 4.25
CA SER A 25 10.01 -19.61 4.27
C SER A 25 10.93 -20.72 3.77
N LYS A 26 10.73 -21.95 4.24
CA LYS A 26 11.53 -23.12 3.87
C LYS A 26 11.30 -23.54 2.41
N SER A 27 10.03 -23.59 1.96
CA SER A 27 9.69 -24.01 0.60
C SER A 27 10.23 -23.08 -0.49
N ARG A 28 10.42 -21.79 -0.15
CA ARG A 28 10.99 -20.78 -1.06
C ARG A 28 12.50 -20.59 -0.91
N GLY A 29 13.15 -21.28 0.04
CA GLY A 29 14.58 -21.10 0.33
C GLY A 29 14.96 -19.70 0.82
N ARG A 30 14.03 -19.01 1.51
CA ARG A 30 14.20 -17.59 1.88
C ARG A 30 14.31 -17.40 3.38
N ARG A 31 14.94 -16.28 3.79
CA ARG A 31 15.02 -15.84 5.18
C ARG A 31 13.62 -15.54 5.71
N SER A 32 13.32 -16.05 6.89
CA SER A 32 12.01 -15.89 7.51
C SER A 32 11.77 -14.45 7.96
N ALA A 33 10.60 -13.91 7.60
CA ALA A 33 10.13 -12.62 8.11
C ALA A 33 9.57 -12.73 9.54
N LEU A 34 9.44 -13.94 10.10
CA LEU A 34 8.83 -14.17 11.43
C LEU A 34 9.45 -13.32 12.55
N PRO A 35 10.78 -13.13 12.64
CA PRO A 35 11.36 -12.28 13.68
C PRO A 35 10.81 -10.84 13.60
N GLU A 36 10.82 -10.24 12.41
CA GLU A 36 10.24 -8.90 12.19
C GLU A 36 8.74 -8.88 12.52
N ARG A 37 8.01 -9.94 12.13
CA ARG A 37 6.57 -10.05 12.43
C ARG A 37 6.24 -10.15 13.91
N PHE A 38 7.18 -10.59 14.75
CA PHE A 38 7.05 -10.59 16.21
C PHE A 38 7.73 -9.39 16.88
N GLY A 39 8.09 -8.36 16.11
CA GLY A 39 8.64 -7.10 16.62
C GLY A 39 10.15 -7.12 16.87
N ALA A 40 10.88 -8.11 16.34
CA ALA A 40 12.34 -8.06 16.28
C ALA A 40 12.78 -7.12 15.15
N LEU A 41 13.78 -6.28 15.40
CA LEU A 41 14.46 -5.50 14.35
C LEU A 41 15.96 -5.69 14.56
N PRO A 42 16.74 -5.95 13.50
CA PRO A 42 18.19 -5.94 13.56
C PRO A 42 18.73 -4.62 14.12
N GLU A 43 19.86 -4.67 14.83
CA GLU A 43 20.49 -3.46 15.37
C GLU A 43 20.93 -2.48 14.27
N ALA A 44 21.36 -3.01 13.11
CA ALA A 44 21.68 -2.20 11.93
C ALA A 44 20.47 -1.37 11.45
N ASP A 45 19.26 -1.95 11.46
CA ASP A 45 18.03 -1.23 11.08
C ASP A 45 17.65 -0.19 12.13
N LEU A 46 17.83 -0.51 13.42
CA LEU A 46 17.57 0.43 14.51
C LEU A 46 18.53 1.62 14.48
N ALA A 47 19.79 1.41 14.09
CA ALA A 47 20.78 2.47 13.99
C ALA A 47 20.37 3.56 12.98
N LEU A 48 19.61 3.22 11.94
CA LEU A 48 19.11 4.18 10.93
C LEU A 48 18.09 5.19 11.48
N ILE A 49 17.44 4.88 12.61
CA ILE A 49 16.36 5.69 13.19
C ILE A 49 16.60 6.06 14.65
N ARG A 50 17.71 5.61 15.25
CA ARG A 50 18.00 5.79 16.67
C ARG A 50 18.25 7.26 16.99
N GLY A 51 17.43 7.83 17.88
CA GLY A 51 17.55 9.24 18.29
C GLY A 51 16.95 10.23 17.30
N GLU A 52 16.39 9.75 16.19
CA GLU A 52 15.79 10.56 15.15
C GLU A 52 14.28 10.72 15.37
N ARG A 53 13.69 11.75 14.76
CA ARG A 53 12.23 11.88 14.69
C ARG A 53 11.70 11.00 13.57
N VAL A 54 10.70 10.17 13.85
CA VAL A 54 10.23 9.16 12.89
C VAL A 54 8.78 9.41 12.48
N ILE A 55 8.53 9.42 11.18
CA ILE A 55 7.18 9.28 10.60
C ILE A 55 7.08 7.90 9.97
N TRP A 56 6.07 7.14 10.36
CA TRP A 56 5.88 5.77 9.89
C TRP A 56 4.67 5.68 8.96
N VAL A 57 4.90 5.33 7.70
CA VAL A 57 3.84 4.99 6.73
C VAL A 57 3.69 3.47 6.60
N HIS A 58 2.45 2.98 6.59
CA HIS A 58 2.14 1.56 6.41
C HIS A 58 1.33 1.32 5.14
N ALA A 59 1.80 0.42 4.28
CA ALA A 59 1.14 -0.02 3.05
C ALA A 59 1.22 -1.54 2.89
N VAL A 60 0.09 -2.25 2.87
CA VAL A 60 0.04 -3.73 2.88
C VAL A 60 0.55 -4.32 1.58
N SER A 61 0.04 -3.81 0.45
CA SER A 61 0.20 -4.37 -0.89
C SER A 61 1.14 -3.55 -1.79
N VAL A 62 1.47 -4.08 -2.99
CA VAL A 62 2.20 -3.33 -4.02
C VAL A 62 1.45 -2.08 -4.44
N GLY A 63 0.13 -2.18 -4.65
CA GLY A 63 -0.70 -1.06 -5.07
C GLY A 63 -0.70 0.08 -4.04
N GLU A 64 -0.87 -0.25 -2.76
CA GLU A 64 -0.78 0.72 -1.67
C GLU A 64 0.62 1.31 -1.51
N THR A 65 1.66 0.49 -1.73
CA THR A 65 3.05 0.95 -1.65
C THR A 65 3.31 2.01 -2.70
N ILE A 66 2.92 1.77 -3.95
CA ILE A 66 3.06 2.76 -5.03
C ILE A 66 2.19 3.99 -4.73
N ALA A 67 0.97 3.79 -4.25
CA ALA A 67 0.07 4.89 -3.89
C ALA A 67 0.61 5.75 -2.72
N SER A 68 1.51 5.23 -1.88
CA SER A 68 2.12 5.99 -0.79
C SER A 68 3.33 6.81 -1.22
N PHE A 69 3.87 6.61 -2.42
CA PHE A 69 5.07 7.32 -2.89
C PHE A 69 4.92 8.84 -2.98
N PRO A 70 3.82 9.40 -3.52
CA PRO A 70 3.61 10.84 -3.50
C PRO A 70 3.57 11.40 -2.07
N LEU A 71 2.92 10.68 -1.14
CA LEU A 71 2.89 11.03 0.28
C LEU A 71 4.29 11.02 0.89
N LEU A 72 5.09 9.98 0.68
CA LEU A 72 6.47 9.89 1.20
C LEU A 72 7.35 11.04 0.67
N LYS A 73 7.22 11.39 -0.62
CA LYS A 73 7.93 12.54 -1.21
C LYS A 73 7.50 13.86 -0.56
N GLY A 74 6.19 14.07 -0.39
CA GLY A 74 5.66 15.26 0.28
C GLY A 74 6.10 15.37 1.74
N LEU A 75 6.09 14.25 2.47
CA LEU A 75 6.58 14.18 3.85
C LEU A 75 8.07 14.49 3.91
N ARG A 76 8.90 13.92 3.03
CA ARG A 76 10.34 14.22 2.98
C ARG A 76 10.60 15.71 2.73
N ALA A 77 9.87 16.30 1.79
CA ALA A 77 10.02 17.72 1.45
C ALA A 77 9.59 18.63 2.62
N ARG A 78 8.51 18.28 3.32
CA ARG A 78 7.94 19.11 4.39
C ARG A 78 8.61 18.92 5.75
N TYR A 79 9.15 17.72 5.99
CA TYR A 79 9.77 17.25 7.22
C TYR A 79 11.15 16.64 6.95
N PRO A 80 12.13 17.42 6.43
CA PRO A 80 13.42 16.88 6.00
C PRO A 80 14.27 16.32 7.15
N GLN A 81 13.97 16.69 8.40
CA GLN A 81 14.64 16.21 9.60
C GLN A 81 14.03 14.89 10.14
N HIS A 82 12.95 14.40 9.55
CA HIS A 82 12.32 13.15 9.96
C HIS A 82 12.85 11.98 9.14
N ARG A 83 13.09 10.86 9.83
CA ARG A 83 13.27 9.56 9.19
C ARG A 83 11.92 9.00 8.80
N LEU A 84 11.82 8.50 7.58
CA LEU A 84 10.62 7.87 7.05
C LEU A 84 10.78 6.35 7.16
N VAL A 85 9.90 5.73 7.92
CA VAL A 85 9.78 4.27 8.00
C VAL A 85 8.61 3.84 7.14
N LEU A 86 8.83 2.87 6.26
CA LEU A 86 7.78 2.24 5.46
C LEU A 86 7.61 0.79 5.88
N SER A 87 6.40 0.38 6.26
CA SER A 87 6.12 -1.02 6.56
C SER A 87 5.17 -1.68 5.57
N ASN A 88 5.43 -2.96 5.29
CA ASN A 88 4.62 -3.76 4.39
C ASN A 88 4.13 -5.07 5.01
N VAL A 89 3.12 -5.68 4.40
CA VAL A 89 2.73 -7.07 4.70
C VAL A 89 3.12 -8.01 3.57
N THR A 90 3.05 -7.59 2.32
CA THR A 90 3.43 -8.46 1.21
C THR A 90 4.94 -8.40 0.93
N GLU A 91 5.54 -9.55 0.60
CA GLU A 91 6.94 -9.62 0.14
C GLU A 91 7.17 -8.72 -1.08
N THR A 92 6.24 -8.75 -2.03
CA THR A 92 6.28 -7.95 -3.26
C THR A 92 6.16 -6.46 -2.98
N GLY A 93 5.27 -6.06 -2.06
CA GLY A 93 5.18 -4.67 -1.59
C GLY A 93 6.49 -4.19 -1.00
N ARG A 94 7.13 -5.01 -0.13
CA ARG A 94 8.44 -4.68 0.45
C ARG A 94 9.54 -4.56 -0.59
N SER A 95 9.57 -5.44 -1.60
CA SER A 95 10.55 -5.33 -2.69
C SER A 95 10.38 -4.04 -3.49
N VAL A 96 9.14 -3.59 -3.72
CA VAL A 96 8.86 -2.31 -4.39
C VAL A 96 9.25 -1.12 -3.50
N ALA A 97 8.95 -1.19 -2.19
CA ALA A 97 9.36 -0.19 -1.21
C ALA A 97 10.89 0.00 -1.19
N LEU A 98 11.65 -1.09 -1.07
CA LEU A 98 13.13 -1.05 -1.04
C LEU A 98 13.71 -0.43 -2.31
N LYS A 99 13.18 -0.79 -3.49
CA LYS A 99 13.64 -0.24 -4.78
C LYS A 99 13.31 1.24 -4.97
N SER A 100 12.36 1.78 -4.21
CA SER A 100 11.95 3.18 -4.36
C SER A 100 12.91 4.17 -3.71
N GLU A 101 13.68 3.73 -2.71
CA GLU A 101 14.59 4.56 -1.91
C GLU A 101 13.92 5.80 -1.26
N LEU A 102 12.58 5.81 -1.15
CA LEU A 102 11.83 6.93 -0.56
C LEU A 102 11.80 6.91 0.97
N ALA A 103 11.99 5.73 1.57
CA ALA A 103 12.01 5.53 3.01
C ALA A 103 13.44 5.24 3.49
N ASP A 104 13.81 5.76 4.67
CA ASP A 104 15.11 5.47 5.30
C ASP A 104 15.17 4.02 5.80
N LEU A 105 14.03 3.42 6.14
CA LEU A 105 13.93 2.06 6.66
C LEU A 105 12.65 1.37 6.18
N CYS A 106 12.80 0.15 5.65
CA CYS A 106 11.70 -0.70 5.17
C CYS A 106 11.56 -1.99 6.00
N ILE A 107 10.47 -2.11 6.76
CA ILE A 107 10.23 -3.24 7.68
C ILE A 107 8.96 -4.00 7.34
N TYR A 108 8.78 -5.21 7.88
CA TYR A 108 7.46 -5.82 7.91
C TYR A 108 6.60 -5.27 9.06
N LEU A 109 5.31 -5.01 8.81
CA LEU A 109 4.35 -4.73 9.88
C LEU A 109 4.24 -5.98 10.78
N PRO A 110 4.26 -5.85 12.12
CA PRO A 110 4.17 -6.98 13.01
C PRO A 110 2.79 -7.60 12.89
N PHE A 111 2.67 -8.88 13.21
CA PHE A 111 1.36 -9.46 13.44
C PHE A 111 0.66 -8.69 14.56
N ASP A 112 -0.66 -8.58 14.48
CA ASP A 112 -1.46 -7.75 15.40
C ASP A 112 -1.63 -8.38 16.79
N TYR A 113 -0.61 -9.08 17.28
CA TYR A 113 -0.49 -9.48 18.67
C TYR A 113 0.01 -8.30 19.49
N GLY A 114 -0.67 -8.01 20.60
CA GLY A 114 -0.32 -6.88 21.45
C GLY A 114 1.14 -6.85 21.92
N PHE A 115 1.80 -8.00 22.11
CA PHE A 115 3.22 -8.05 22.49
C PHE A 115 4.14 -7.65 21.33
N ALA A 116 3.90 -8.17 20.12
CA ALA A 116 4.72 -7.92 18.94
C ALA A 116 4.60 -6.45 18.51
N VAL A 117 3.37 -5.95 18.44
CA VAL A 117 3.05 -4.54 18.17
C VAL A 117 3.76 -3.62 19.16
N LYS A 118 3.59 -3.85 20.48
CA LYS A 118 4.20 -3.00 21.50
C LYS A 118 5.73 -3.07 21.47
N ALA A 119 6.30 -4.25 21.20
CA ALA A 119 7.75 -4.40 21.07
C ALA A 119 8.29 -3.55 19.92
N LEU A 120 7.62 -3.55 18.77
CA LEU A 120 8.05 -2.76 17.62
C LEU A 120 7.82 -1.26 17.82
N LEU A 121 6.66 -0.84 18.31
CA LEU A 121 6.37 0.58 18.57
C LEU A 121 7.36 1.20 19.57
N ARG A 122 7.80 0.45 20.59
CA ARG A 122 8.81 0.92 21.56
C ARG A 122 10.21 1.07 20.96
N LYS A 123 10.52 0.31 19.90
CA LYS A 123 11.80 0.37 19.19
C LYS A 123 11.81 1.52 18.18
N VAL A 124 10.75 1.63 17.39
CA VAL A 124 10.63 2.63 16.32
C VAL A 124 10.32 4.02 16.87
N LYS A 125 9.52 4.11 17.95
CA LYS A 125 9.09 5.37 18.60
C LYS A 125 8.63 6.46 17.61
N PRO A 126 7.67 6.16 16.72
CA PRO A 126 7.20 7.13 15.74
C PRO A 126 6.49 8.31 16.42
N GLU A 127 6.69 9.52 15.89
CA GLU A 127 5.90 10.71 16.24
C GLU A 127 4.54 10.71 15.52
N LEU A 128 4.44 9.97 14.41
CA LEU A 128 3.25 9.87 13.56
C LEU A 128 3.20 8.51 12.88
N ILE A 129 2.00 7.91 12.82
CA ILE A 129 1.76 6.74 11.98
C ILE A 129 0.66 7.05 10.95
N VAL A 130 0.91 6.72 9.69
CA VAL A 130 -0.04 6.85 8.58
C VAL A 130 -0.34 5.48 8.01
N LEU A 131 -1.58 5.04 8.11
CA LEU A 131 -2.08 3.80 7.53
C LEU A 131 -2.67 4.10 6.15
N MET A 132 -2.21 3.40 5.11
CA MET A 132 -2.75 3.56 3.76
C MET A 132 -4.04 2.75 3.57
N GLU A 133 -4.98 3.34 2.84
CA GLU A 133 -6.30 2.77 2.52
C GLU A 133 -7.14 2.43 3.76
N THR A 134 -7.68 1.21 3.93
CA THR A 134 -8.60 0.88 5.06
C THR A 134 -8.08 -0.32 5.84
N GLU A 135 -6.90 -0.12 6.41
CA GLU A 135 -6.16 -1.11 7.18
C GLU A 135 -6.37 -0.90 8.69
N LEU A 136 -7.50 -1.40 9.19
CA LEU A 136 -7.85 -1.30 10.61
C LEU A 136 -7.24 -2.46 11.40
N TRP A 137 -6.11 -2.21 12.06
CA TRP A 137 -5.40 -3.16 12.93
C TRP A 137 -5.69 -2.86 14.42
N PRO A 138 -6.62 -3.59 15.08
CA PRO A 138 -7.14 -3.21 16.39
C PRO A 138 -6.08 -3.07 17.48
N ASN A 139 -5.14 -4.02 17.61
CA ASN A 139 -4.12 -3.96 18.64
C ASN A 139 -3.05 -2.93 18.31
N PHE A 140 -2.69 -2.78 17.04
CA PHE A 140 -1.77 -1.76 16.56
C PHE A 140 -2.27 -0.36 16.87
N ILE A 141 -3.48 -0.02 16.43
CA ILE A 141 -4.11 1.29 16.69
C ILE A 141 -4.23 1.51 18.20
N SER A 142 -4.70 0.50 18.95
CA SER A 142 -4.87 0.66 20.39
C SER A 142 -3.55 0.76 21.17
N ALA A 143 -2.48 0.12 20.70
CA ALA A 143 -1.17 0.23 21.31
C ALA A 143 -0.54 1.59 21.03
N ALA A 144 -0.66 2.08 19.78
CA ALA A 144 -0.22 3.42 19.40
C ALA A 144 -0.95 4.50 20.21
N ALA A 145 -2.28 4.42 20.31
CA ALA A 145 -3.08 5.33 21.14
C ALA A 145 -2.67 5.29 22.62
N GLY A 146 -2.45 4.08 23.18
CA GLY A 146 -1.97 3.91 24.55
C GLY A 146 -0.56 4.48 24.79
N MET A 147 0.25 4.62 23.73
CA MET A 147 1.56 5.28 23.75
C MET A 147 1.49 6.76 23.33
N ARG A 148 0.28 7.31 23.13
CA ARG A 148 0.03 8.68 22.65
C ARG A 148 0.67 9.00 21.29
N ILE A 149 0.81 7.98 20.44
CA ILE A 149 1.26 8.15 19.07
C ILE A 149 0.03 8.43 18.20
N PRO A 150 -0.06 9.60 17.53
CA PRO A 150 -1.16 9.89 16.61
C PRO A 150 -1.13 8.95 15.41
N VAL A 151 -2.29 8.41 15.06
CA VAL A 151 -2.49 7.49 13.93
C VAL A 151 -3.49 8.10 12.96
N LEU A 152 -3.11 8.18 11.69
CA LEU A 152 -3.94 8.69 10.61
C LEU A 152 -4.26 7.58 9.63
N LEU A 153 -5.44 7.65 9.03
CA LEU A 153 -5.79 6.89 7.84
C LEU A 153 -5.64 7.81 6.63
N ALA A 154 -4.87 7.41 5.63
CA ALA A 154 -4.69 8.15 4.39
C ALA A 154 -5.27 7.37 3.21
N ASN A 155 -5.89 8.10 2.27
CA ASN A 155 -6.51 7.51 1.08
C ASN A 155 -7.60 6.47 1.43
N GLY A 156 -8.35 6.70 2.51
CA GLY A 156 -9.35 5.78 3.04
C GLY A 156 -10.52 5.56 2.07
N ARG A 157 -10.95 4.30 1.91
CA ARG A 157 -12.04 3.92 1.02
C ARG A 157 -12.83 2.76 1.58
N ILE A 158 -14.15 2.86 1.52
CA ILE A 158 -15.05 1.80 2.00
C ILE A 158 -15.99 1.40 0.87
N SER A 159 -15.72 0.25 0.26
CA SER A 159 -16.63 -0.34 -0.71
C SER A 159 -18.00 -0.68 -0.10
N ASP A 160 -19.06 -0.73 -0.90
CA ASP A 160 -20.41 -1.07 -0.45
C ASP A 160 -20.47 -2.40 0.33
N ARG A 161 -19.71 -3.39 -0.16
CA ARG A 161 -19.62 -4.73 0.47
C ARG A 161 -18.95 -4.64 1.83
N SER A 162 -17.87 -3.88 1.95
CA SER A 162 -17.17 -3.67 3.21
C SER A 162 -18.03 -2.85 4.18
N PHE A 163 -18.69 -1.81 3.70
CA PHE A 163 -19.54 -0.93 4.50
C PHE A 163 -20.62 -1.70 5.26
N ARG A 164 -21.39 -2.56 4.57
CA ARG A 164 -22.42 -3.40 5.21
C ARG A 164 -21.86 -4.25 6.34
N ARG A 165 -20.64 -4.78 6.17
CA ARG A 165 -19.97 -5.61 7.17
C ARG A 165 -19.50 -4.78 8.36
N TYR A 166 -18.81 -3.68 8.09
CA TYR A 166 -18.33 -2.77 9.13
C TYR A 166 -19.49 -2.18 9.94
N LEU A 167 -20.62 -1.85 9.29
CA LEU A 167 -21.80 -1.33 9.97
C LEU A 167 -22.45 -2.38 10.89
N ARG A 168 -22.57 -3.64 10.42
CA ARG A 168 -23.06 -4.76 11.25
C ARG A 168 -22.22 -4.99 12.50
N PHE A 169 -20.91 -4.74 12.40
CA PHE A 169 -19.96 -4.85 13.51
C PHE A 169 -19.48 -3.49 14.02
N SER A 170 -20.29 -2.43 13.85
CA SER A 170 -19.92 -1.05 14.23
C SER A 170 -19.54 -0.94 15.71
N TRP A 171 -20.20 -1.70 16.58
CA TRP A 171 -19.86 -1.79 18.00
C TRP A 171 -18.40 -2.24 18.26
N PHE A 172 -17.79 -3.02 17.36
CA PHE A 172 -16.38 -3.42 17.44
C PHE A 172 -15.45 -2.36 16.84
N PHE A 173 -15.81 -1.78 15.70
CA PHE A 173 -14.95 -0.84 14.97
C PHE A 173 -15.01 0.58 15.51
N ARG A 174 -16.16 1.05 15.99
CA ARG A 174 -16.34 2.39 16.58
C ARG A 174 -15.28 2.77 17.62
N PRO A 175 -14.97 1.95 18.65
CA PRO A 175 -13.92 2.31 19.60
C PRO A 175 -12.52 2.35 18.97
N ILE A 176 -12.27 1.61 17.89
CA ILE A 176 -10.99 1.64 17.17
C ILE A 176 -10.90 2.91 16.32
N LEU A 177 -11.95 3.23 15.56
CA LEU A 177 -12.01 4.42 14.71
C LEU A 177 -11.88 5.72 15.51
N ARG A 178 -12.44 5.77 16.71
CA ARG A 178 -12.33 6.92 17.62
C ARG A 178 -10.93 7.13 18.19
N GLN A 179 -10.00 6.20 18.01
CA GLN A 179 -8.60 6.35 18.39
C GLN A 179 -7.73 6.91 17.26
N LEU A 180 -8.26 6.99 16.03
CA LEU A 180 -7.57 7.62 14.91
C LEU A 180 -7.66 9.14 15.03
N SER A 181 -6.52 9.80 14.91
CA SER A 181 -6.40 11.26 15.02
C SER A 181 -6.98 11.97 13.80
N ALA A 182 -6.89 11.35 12.61
CA ALA A 182 -7.54 11.82 11.40
C ALA A 182 -7.83 10.66 10.44
N LEU A 183 -8.91 10.78 9.68
CA LEU A 183 -9.33 9.84 8.65
C LEU A 183 -9.52 10.60 7.33
N CYS A 184 -8.51 10.54 6.47
CA CYS A 184 -8.49 11.19 5.17
C CYS A 184 -9.07 10.24 4.11
N MET A 185 -10.34 10.47 3.77
CA MET A 185 -11.16 9.64 2.89
C MET A 185 -11.11 10.13 1.45
N GLN A 186 -11.31 9.22 0.50
CA GLN A 186 -11.23 9.52 -0.93
C GLN A 186 -12.40 10.39 -1.43
N THR A 187 -13.61 10.10 -0.96
CA THR A 187 -14.85 10.74 -1.43
C THR A 187 -15.75 11.13 -0.26
N GLY A 188 -16.75 11.98 -0.53
CA GLY A 188 -17.81 12.28 0.44
C GLY A 188 -18.60 11.04 0.88
N ASP A 189 -18.85 10.10 -0.04
CA ASP A 189 -19.51 8.83 0.28
C ASP A 189 -18.67 7.97 1.23
N ASP A 190 -17.36 7.91 1.01
CA ASP A 190 -16.44 7.19 1.91
C ASP A 190 -16.42 7.83 3.31
N ALA A 191 -16.45 9.16 3.39
CA ALA A 191 -16.56 9.91 4.65
C ALA A 191 -17.87 9.60 5.39
N ALA A 192 -19.01 9.71 4.71
CA ALA A 192 -20.30 9.37 5.30
C ALA A 192 -20.35 7.91 5.80
N ARG A 193 -19.75 6.99 5.05
CA ARG A 193 -19.66 5.58 5.45
C ARG A 193 -18.82 5.37 6.71
N ILE A 194 -17.63 5.98 6.80
CA ILE A 194 -16.77 5.78 7.99
C ILE A 194 -17.37 6.43 9.24
N GLU A 195 -18.06 7.55 9.09
CA GLU A 195 -18.83 8.18 10.16
C GLU A 195 -19.99 7.29 10.63
N ALA A 196 -20.76 6.73 9.70
CA ALA A 196 -21.84 5.80 10.01
C ALA A 196 -21.36 4.53 10.74
N ILE A 197 -20.13 4.05 10.46
CA ILE A 197 -19.51 2.94 11.19
C ILE A 197 -19.12 3.35 12.62
N GLY A 198 -18.83 4.63 12.85
CA GLY A 198 -18.63 5.18 14.19
C GLY A 198 -17.37 6.05 14.37
N ALA A 199 -16.71 6.46 13.30
CA ALA A 199 -15.68 7.49 13.37
C ALA A 199 -16.27 8.80 13.93
N ALA A 200 -15.44 9.61 14.58
CA ALA A 200 -15.86 10.94 15.03
C ALA A 200 -15.83 11.88 13.82
N GLY A 201 -16.95 12.51 13.46
CA GLY A 201 -16.99 13.38 12.27
C GLY A 201 -15.94 14.51 12.29
N SER A 202 -15.58 15.00 13.48
CA SER A 202 -14.51 16.01 13.65
C SER A 202 -13.11 15.53 13.24
N SER A 203 -12.88 14.22 13.10
CA SER A 203 -11.61 13.67 12.62
C SER A 203 -11.68 13.13 11.20
N VAL A 204 -12.82 13.28 10.50
CA VAL A 204 -13.00 12.79 9.13
C VAL A 204 -12.82 13.95 8.14
N HIS A 205 -12.01 13.71 7.11
CA HIS A 205 -11.69 14.70 6.07
C HIS A 205 -11.80 14.05 4.69
N VAL A 206 -12.31 14.77 3.69
CA VAL A 206 -12.27 14.34 2.28
C VAL A 206 -11.05 14.96 1.62
N THR A 207 -10.08 14.13 1.23
CA THR A 207 -8.79 14.60 0.68
C THR A 207 -8.56 14.19 -0.77
N GLY A 208 -9.52 13.49 -1.38
CA GLY A 208 -9.35 12.94 -2.73
C GLY A 208 -8.57 11.62 -2.75
N ASN A 209 -8.35 11.10 -3.96
CA ASN A 209 -7.75 9.80 -4.18
C ASN A 209 -6.28 9.93 -4.63
N MET A 210 -5.36 9.48 -3.76
CA MET A 210 -3.92 9.57 -3.98
C MET A 210 -3.43 8.77 -5.21
N LYS A 211 -4.24 7.85 -5.75
CA LYS A 211 -3.92 7.13 -6.99
C LYS A 211 -3.81 8.06 -8.20
N TYR A 212 -4.38 9.27 -8.12
CA TYR A 212 -4.26 10.30 -9.14
C TYR A 212 -3.09 11.26 -8.92
N ASP A 213 -2.43 11.21 -7.76
CA ASP A 213 -1.29 12.06 -7.42
C ASP A 213 0.04 11.51 -7.97
N VAL A 214 -0.02 10.50 -8.84
CA VAL A 214 1.15 10.02 -9.57
C VAL A 214 1.52 11.09 -10.59
N PRO A 215 2.70 11.73 -10.48
CA PRO A 215 3.10 12.75 -11.45
C PRO A 215 3.13 12.11 -12.83
N LEU A 216 2.38 12.69 -13.76
CA LEU A 216 2.44 12.34 -15.18
C LEU A 216 3.85 12.69 -15.67
N VAL A 217 4.73 11.70 -15.69
CA VAL A 217 6.03 11.82 -16.35
C VAL A 217 5.74 11.80 -17.85
N ARG A 218 5.52 12.98 -18.42
CA ARG A 218 5.48 13.14 -19.87
C ARG A 218 6.87 12.80 -20.40
N ALA A 219 6.95 11.81 -21.27
CA ALA A 219 8.19 11.52 -21.98
C ALA A 219 8.57 12.76 -22.78
N THR A 220 9.84 13.18 -22.69
CA THR A 220 10.33 14.28 -23.53
C THR A 220 10.42 13.80 -24.99
N PRO A 221 10.35 14.70 -25.98
CA PRO A 221 10.50 14.32 -27.39
C PRO A 221 11.77 13.50 -27.65
N GLU A 222 12.86 13.81 -26.96
CA GLU A 222 14.13 13.09 -27.05
C GLU A 222 14.01 11.67 -26.50
N ARG A 223 13.31 11.49 -25.37
CA ARG A 223 13.07 10.16 -24.81
C ARG A 223 12.17 9.33 -25.72
N VAL A 224 11.15 9.95 -26.32
CA VAL A 224 10.28 9.28 -27.31
C VAL A 224 11.09 8.87 -28.54
N ALA A 225 11.91 9.76 -29.10
CA ALA A 225 12.76 9.45 -30.24
C ALA A 225 13.76 8.33 -29.93
N ALA A 226 14.39 8.36 -28.74
CA ALA A 226 15.29 7.31 -28.29
C ALA A 226 14.58 5.95 -28.17
N LEU A 227 13.40 5.90 -27.56
CA LEU A 227 12.60 4.67 -27.48
C LEU A 227 12.19 4.16 -28.85
N LYS A 228 11.77 5.05 -29.76
CA LYS A 228 11.45 4.67 -31.14
C LYS A 228 12.66 4.07 -31.84
N GLY A 229 13.84 4.67 -31.70
CA GLY A 229 15.09 4.13 -32.23
C GLY A 229 15.45 2.77 -31.64
N GLU A 230 15.32 2.59 -30.33
CA GLU A 230 15.57 1.34 -29.61
C GLU A 230 14.70 0.19 -30.12
N TYR A 231 13.42 0.46 -30.39
CA TYR A 231 12.46 -0.53 -30.88
C TYR A 231 12.33 -0.58 -32.41
N GLY A 232 13.15 0.15 -33.17
CA GLY A 232 13.08 0.20 -34.64
C GLY A 232 11.78 0.79 -35.19
N ILE A 233 11.07 1.60 -34.40
CA ILE A 233 9.81 2.23 -34.77
C ILE A 233 10.11 3.50 -35.59
N PRO A 234 9.48 3.71 -36.76
CA PRO A 234 9.64 4.94 -37.51
C PRO A 234 9.30 6.20 -36.72
N GLY A 235 10.09 7.26 -36.91
CA GLY A 235 9.96 8.52 -36.18
C GLY A 235 8.59 9.19 -36.33
N ASP A 236 7.97 9.07 -37.51
CA ASP A 236 6.66 9.62 -37.86
C ASP A 236 5.48 8.68 -37.53
N ALA A 237 5.74 7.41 -37.20
CA ALA A 237 4.67 6.45 -36.92
C ALA A 237 3.86 6.83 -35.67
N PHE A 238 2.54 6.73 -35.76
CA PHE A 238 1.67 6.88 -34.60
C PHE A 238 1.70 5.58 -33.79
N VAL A 239 2.10 5.65 -32.53
CA VAL A 239 2.17 4.47 -31.67
C VAL A 239 1.00 4.51 -30.69
N PHE A 240 0.23 3.44 -30.63
CA PHE A 240 -0.80 3.27 -29.61
C PHE A 240 -0.62 1.94 -28.90
N THR A 241 -0.94 1.93 -27.61
CA THR A 241 -0.71 0.78 -26.74
C THR A 241 -2.03 0.28 -26.18
N ALA A 242 -2.31 -1.01 -26.38
CA ALA A 242 -3.33 -1.72 -25.62
C ALA A 242 -2.64 -2.45 -24.47
N ALA A 243 -2.71 -1.85 -23.27
CA ALA A 243 -2.02 -2.33 -22.09
C ALA A 243 -2.97 -3.01 -21.09
N SER A 244 -2.46 -4.05 -20.43
CA SER A 244 -3.20 -4.86 -19.44
C SER A 244 -4.47 -5.53 -19.99
N THR A 245 -4.44 -5.97 -21.25
CA THR A 245 -5.57 -6.69 -21.86
C THR A 245 -5.77 -8.07 -21.22
N HIS A 246 -7.03 -8.43 -21.02
CA HIS A 246 -7.53 -9.72 -20.55
C HIS A 246 -7.95 -10.61 -21.73
N GLN A 247 -8.26 -11.88 -21.45
CA GLN A 247 -8.67 -12.84 -22.48
C GLN A 247 -9.96 -12.36 -23.14
N GLY A 248 -9.99 -12.34 -24.47
CA GLY A 248 -11.11 -11.81 -25.26
C GLY A 248 -11.03 -10.30 -25.56
N GLU A 249 -10.04 -9.58 -25.01
CA GLU A 249 -9.83 -8.16 -25.30
C GLU A 249 -8.77 -7.93 -26.40
N ASP A 250 -7.90 -8.90 -26.69
CA ASP A 250 -6.85 -8.73 -27.70
C ASP A 250 -7.42 -8.76 -29.11
N GLU A 251 -8.33 -9.70 -29.37
CA GLU A 251 -8.94 -9.98 -30.67
C GLU A 251 -9.64 -8.75 -31.28
N PRO A 252 -10.53 -8.03 -30.56
CA PRO A 252 -11.14 -6.82 -31.11
C PRO A 252 -10.13 -5.69 -31.35
N VAL A 253 -9.07 -5.58 -30.52
CA VAL A 253 -8.02 -4.56 -30.72
C VAL A 253 -7.20 -4.87 -31.96
N ILE A 254 -6.84 -6.13 -32.18
CA ILE A 254 -6.09 -6.58 -33.35
C ILE A 254 -6.94 -6.41 -34.62
N ALA A 255 -8.23 -6.74 -34.58
CA ALA A 255 -9.14 -6.54 -35.70
C ALA A 255 -9.21 -5.05 -36.11
N ALA A 256 -9.41 -4.16 -35.13
CA ALA A 256 -9.40 -2.71 -35.39
C ALA A 256 -8.05 -2.22 -35.94
N TYR A 257 -6.93 -2.76 -35.45
CA TYR A 257 -5.60 -2.46 -35.98
C TYR A 257 -5.43 -2.92 -37.44
N GLN A 258 -5.92 -4.10 -37.78
CA GLN A 258 -5.86 -4.63 -39.15
C GLN A 258 -6.69 -3.78 -40.13
N GLU A 259 -7.85 -3.28 -39.70
CA GLU A 259 -8.66 -2.33 -40.50
C GLU A 259 -7.89 -1.03 -40.73
N LEU A 260 -7.25 -0.48 -39.70
CA LEU A 260 -6.44 0.74 -39.79
C LEU A 260 -5.23 0.57 -40.73
N VAL A 261 -4.55 -0.58 -40.66
CA VAL A 261 -3.43 -0.91 -41.56
C VAL A 261 -3.93 -1.05 -43.00
N SER A 262 -5.07 -1.74 -43.20
CA SER A 262 -5.67 -1.92 -44.53
C SER A 262 -6.12 -0.60 -45.16
N ALA A 263 -6.50 0.39 -44.34
CA ALA A 263 -6.81 1.75 -44.78
C ALA A 263 -5.55 2.60 -45.09
N GLY A 264 -4.34 2.03 -45.03
CA GLY A 264 -3.07 2.73 -45.30
C GLY A 264 -2.50 3.48 -44.10
N GLY A 265 -2.99 3.22 -42.89
CA GLY A 265 -2.51 3.83 -41.67
C GLY A 265 -1.05 3.47 -41.34
N ARG A 266 -0.25 4.46 -40.92
CA ARG A 266 1.14 4.28 -40.46
C ARG A 266 1.23 4.21 -38.94
N GLN A 267 0.35 3.40 -38.36
CA GLN A 267 0.31 3.18 -36.92
C GLN A 267 1.03 1.88 -36.53
N ILE A 268 1.59 1.88 -35.32
CA ILE A 268 2.13 0.70 -34.68
C ILE A 268 1.30 0.42 -33.42
N LEU A 269 0.79 -0.81 -33.32
CA LEU A 269 0.16 -1.32 -32.11
C LEU A 269 1.20 -1.98 -31.22
N ILE A 270 1.31 -1.52 -29.98
CA ILE A 270 1.96 -2.27 -28.89
C ILE A 270 0.86 -2.97 -28.09
N LEU A 271 0.84 -4.29 -28.11
CA LEU A 271 -0.06 -5.10 -27.29
C LEU A 271 0.69 -5.62 -26.07
N ALA A 272 0.23 -5.28 -24.87
CA ALA A 272 0.86 -5.67 -23.61
C ALA A 272 -0.17 -6.37 -22.71
N PRO A 273 -0.34 -7.70 -22.83
CA PRO A 273 -1.31 -8.46 -22.04
C PRO A 273 -1.06 -8.35 -20.54
N ARG A 274 -2.15 -8.45 -19.74
CA ARG A 274 -2.06 -8.45 -18.27
C ARG A 274 -1.20 -9.59 -17.72
N HIS A 275 -1.19 -10.70 -18.46
CA HIS A 275 -0.52 -11.96 -18.17
C HIS A 275 0.59 -12.15 -19.22
N PRO A 276 1.88 -11.95 -18.86
CA PRO A 276 3.00 -12.00 -19.81
C PRO A 276 3.09 -13.29 -20.62
N GLU A 277 2.62 -14.41 -20.05
CA GLU A 277 2.51 -15.72 -20.70
C GLU A 277 1.60 -15.74 -21.95
N ARG A 278 0.82 -14.70 -22.19
CA ARG A 278 0.00 -14.51 -23.40
C ARG A 278 0.70 -13.70 -24.48
N ALA A 279 1.82 -13.06 -24.17
CA ALA A 279 2.65 -12.45 -25.20
C ALA A 279 3.40 -13.58 -25.95
N PRO A 280 3.52 -13.49 -27.29
CA PRO A 280 4.27 -14.45 -28.10
C PRO A 280 5.77 -14.46 -27.78
#